data_AF-D8SVR3-F1
#
_entry.id   AF-D8SVR3-F1
#
_cell.length_a   1.000
_cell.length_b   1.000
_cell.length_c   1.000
_cell.angle_alpha   90.00
_cell.angle_beta   90.00
_cell.angle_gamma   90.00
#
_symmetry.space_group_name_H-M   'P 1'
#
loop_
_entity.id
_entity.type
_entity.pdbx_description
1 polymer ?
#
loop_
_entity_poly.entity_id
_entity_poly.type
_entity_poly.pdbx_seq_one_letter_code
_entity_poly.pdbx_strand_id
1 'polypeptide(L)'
;MQVLGGVGVRCRQLMKIKSINLYAFGMYVHPESLRAQLGEKYAGVSPSDLKFRSEFYDDLLRHEVSLTVRMVVLYKGLTVDLVRSAFQVSLRNRLRKVISSEDDEGLQIFCSYLSGDLKIHKGTVIDIHWQPGGRLQTVVDGRRVGTIFSENLCRAFFDLYIGDPPVSSSAKHSIGESFARILNN
;
A
#
# COMPACT_ATOMS: atom_id res chain seq x y z
N MET A 1 -1.89 4.66 -18.12
CA MET A 1 -3.15 4.33 -17.40
C MET A 1 -2.84 3.28 -16.35
N GLN A 2 -3.41 3.38 -15.14
CA GLN A 2 -3.20 2.37 -14.09
C GLN A 2 -4.17 1.19 -14.22
N VAL A 3 -3.73 -0.01 -13.82
CA VAL A 3 -4.53 -1.24 -13.83
C VAL A 3 -4.68 -1.76 -12.41
N LEU A 4 -5.91 -2.18 -12.04
CA LEU A 4 -6.21 -2.80 -10.75
C LEU A 4 -5.62 -4.21 -10.69
N GLY A 5 -4.77 -4.47 -9.70
CA GLY A 5 -4.22 -5.80 -9.43
C GLY A 5 -5.12 -6.66 -8.54
N GLY A 6 -5.75 -6.06 -7.54
CA GLY A 6 -6.62 -6.79 -6.63
C GLY A 6 -7.19 -5.90 -5.52
N VAL A 7 -8.16 -6.46 -4.79
CA VAL A 7 -8.89 -5.77 -3.73
C VAL A 7 -8.84 -6.56 -2.43
N GLY A 8 -8.94 -5.85 -1.30
CA GLY A 8 -8.97 -6.44 0.02
C GLY A 8 -9.71 -5.57 1.03
N VAL A 9 -9.84 -6.08 2.25
CA VAL A 9 -10.45 -5.36 3.37
C VAL A 9 -9.52 -5.45 4.56
N ARG A 10 -9.24 -4.31 5.19
CA ARG A 10 -8.54 -4.26 6.47
C ARG A 10 -9.56 -4.42 7.59
N CYS A 11 -9.48 -5.53 8.31
CA CYS A 11 -10.33 -5.81 9.45
C CYS A 11 -9.55 -5.71 10.76
N ARG A 12 -10.12 -5.10 11.80
CA ARG A 12 -9.61 -5.16 13.17
C ARG A 12 -10.43 -6.18 13.96
N GLN A 13 -9.77 -7.19 14.51
CA GLN A 13 -10.40 -8.12 15.43
C GLN A 13 -10.59 -7.44 16.79
N LEU A 14 -11.81 -7.46 17.34
CA LEU A 14 -12.11 -6.93 18.67
C LEU A 14 -12.23 -8.04 19.72
N MET A 15 -12.80 -9.18 19.32
CA MET A 15 -13.00 -10.37 20.16
C MET A 15 -12.86 -11.62 19.27
N LYS A 16 -12.89 -12.83 19.87
CA LYS A 16 -12.74 -14.09 19.13
C LYS A 16 -13.66 -14.22 17.89
N ILE A 17 -14.88 -13.67 17.95
CA ILE A 17 -15.91 -13.82 16.89
C ILE A 17 -16.24 -12.49 16.18
N LYS A 18 -15.91 -11.33 16.77
CA LYS A 18 -16.28 -10.02 16.23
C LYS A 18 -15.08 -9.31 15.59
N SER A 19 -15.23 -8.97 14.31
CA SER A 19 -14.31 -8.14 13.54
C SER A 19 -15.02 -6.88 13.04
N ILE A 20 -14.27 -5.79 12.93
CA ILE A 20 -14.72 -4.54 12.33
C ILE A 20 -13.92 -4.29 11.06
N ASN A 21 -14.62 -4.08 9.95
CA ASN A 21 -14.02 -3.65 8.70
C ASN A 21 -13.71 -2.16 8.78
N LEU A 22 -12.43 -1.80 8.77
CA LEU A 22 -11.99 -0.41 8.88
C LEU A 22 -12.10 0.29 7.53
N TYR A 23 -11.50 -0.29 6.50
CA TYR A 23 -11.51 0.18 5.13
C TYR A 23 -11.41 -0.98 4.13
N ALA A 24 -11.95 -0.79 2.93
CA ALA A 24 -11.59 -1.58 1.76
C ALA A 24 -10.42 -0.93 1.03
N PHE A 25 -9.64 -1.71 0.30
CA PHE A 25 -8.58 -1.17 -0.54
C PHE A 25 -8.50 -1.89 -1.89
N GLY A 26 -7.95 -1.20 -2.87
CA GLY A 26 -7.49 -1.77 -4.14
C GLY A 26 -6.06 -1.32 -4.42
N MET A 27 -5.22 -2.21 -4.94
CA MET A 27 -3.87 -1.88 -5.37
C MET A 27 -3.79 -1.84 -6.89
N TYR A 28 -3.18 -0.79 -7.40
CA TYR A 28 -3.03 -0.49 -8.81
C TYR A 28 -1.55 -0.38 -9.17
N VAL A 29 -1.24 -0.62 -10.44
CA VAL A 29 0.11 -0.47 -10.99
C VAL A 29 0.06 0.21 -12.35
N HIS A 30 1.12 0.92 -12.71
CA HIS A 30 1.35 1.33 -14.10
C HIS A 30 2.01 0.17 -14.88
N PRO A 31 1.35 -0.40 -15.92
CA PRO A 31 1.87 -1.57 -16.62
C PRO A 31 3.27 -1.35 -17.23
N GLU A 32 3.52 -0.17 -17.78
CA GLU A 32 4.82 0.17 -18.40
C GLU A 32 5.95 0.18 -17.37
N SER A 33 5.74 0.77 -16.19
CA SER A 33 6.78 0.76 -15.15
C SER A 33 7.02 -0.66 -14.61
N LEU A 34 5.96 -1.45 -14.49
CA LEU A 34 6.08 -2.84 -14.04
C LEU A 34 6.91 -3.66 -15.02
N ARG A 35 6.61 -3.58 -16.33
CA ARG A 35 7.36 -4.30 -17.36
C ARG A 35 8.80 -3.80 -17.49
N ALA A 36 9.01 -2.49 -17.44
CA ALA A 36 10.35 -1.91 -17.53
C ALA A 36 11.27 -2.39 -16.41
N GLN A 37 10.74 -2.58 -15.19
CA GLN A 37 11.54 -2.98 -14.04
C GLN A 37 11.66 -4.51 -13.92
N LEU A 38 10.58 -5.26 -14.17
CA LEU A 38 10.49 -6.68 -13.79
C LEU A 38 10.19 -7.62 -14.96
N GLY A 39 9.96 -7.09 -16.16
CA GLY A 39 9.58 -7.86 -17.35
C GLY A 39 10.60 -8.91 -17.73
N GLU A 40 11.88 -8.52 -17.83
CA GLU A 40 12.97 -9.44 -18.21
C GLU A 40 13.16 -10.54 -17.15
N LYS A 41 13.21 -10.17 -15.86
CA LYS A 41 13.46 -11.10 -14.75
C LYS A 41 12.41 -12.21 -14.65
N TYR A 42 11.16 -11.90 -14.94
CA TYR A 42 10.03 -12.83 -14.78
C TYR A 42 9.40 -13.27 -16.11
N ALA A 43 10.07 -13.02 -17.23
CA ALA A 43 9.59 -13.45 -18.54
C ALA A 43 9.32 -14.95 -18.58
N GLY A 44 8.11 -15.32 -19.01
CA GLY A 44 7.71 -16.73 -19.17
C GLY A 44 7.40 -17.46 -17.85
N VAL A 45 7.49 -16.81 -16.69
CA VAL A 45 7.08 -17.40 -15.42
C VAL A 45 5.55 -17.38 -15.31
N SER A 46 4.95 -18.52 -14.98
CA SER A 46 3.50 -18.60 -14.84
C SER A 46 2.97 -17.66 -13.74
N PRO A 47 1.90 -16.89 -13.99
CA PRO A 47 1.25 -16.07 -12.96
C PRO A 47 0.77 -16.86 -11.73
N SER A 48 0.37 -18.12 -11.93
CA SER A 48 -0.07 -19.01 -10.84
C SER A 48 1.05 -19.31 -9.84
N ASP A 49 2.28 -19.31 -10.31
CA ASP A 49 3.46 -19.67 -9.52
C ASP A 49 4.09 -18.41 -8.94
N LEU A 50 4.19 -17.35 -9.76
CA LEU A 50 4.84 -16.10 -9.38
C LEU A 50 4.15 -15.43 -8.19
N LYS A 51 2.82 -15.54 -8.07
CA LYS A 51 2.06 -14.97 -6.94
C LYS A 51 2.42 -15.54 -5.56
N PHE A 52 3.13 -16.68 -5.50
CA PHE A 52 3.57 -17.29 -4.25
C PHE A 52 5.06 -17.06 -3.96
N ARG A 53 5.81 -16.43 -4.88
CA ARG A 53 7.24 -16.16 -4.68
C ARG A 53 7.42 -14.90 -3.85
N SER A 54 8.04 -15.00 -2.68
CA SER A 54 8.34 -13.83 -1.84
C SER A 54 9.23 -12.81 -2.56
N GLU A 55 10.21 -13.30 -3.32
CA GLU A 55 11.13 -12.48 -4.11
C GLU A 55 10.41 -11.53 -5.06
N PHE A 56 9.28 -11.97 -5.65
CA PHE A 56 8.50 -11.12 -6.54
C PHE A 56 7.95 -9.88 -5.84
N TYR A 57 7.46 -10.05 -4.61
CA TYR A 57 6.97 -8.93 -3.81
C TYR A 57 8.12 -8.07 -3.28
N ASP A 58 9.26 -8.66 -2.94
CA ASP A 58 10.44 -7.90 -2.55
C ASP A 58 10.93 -7.00 -3.69
N ASP A 59 10.94 -7.50 -4.92
CA ASP A 59 11.31 -6.71 -6.09
C ASP A 59 10.28 -5.61 -6.40
N LEU A 60 8.98 -5.90 -6.33
CA LEU A 60 7.92 -4.88 -6.43
C LEU A 60 8.10 -3.75 -5.42
N LEU A 61 8.69 -4.05 -4.25
CA LEU A 61 8.95 -3.10 -3.17
C LEU A 61 10.35 -2.48 -3.21
N ARG A 62 11.23 -2.87 -4.13
CA ARG A 62 12.59 -2.31 -4.28
C ARG A 62 12.75 -1.44 -5.51
N HIS A 63 11.90 -1.64 -6.52
CA HIS A 63 11.98 -0.95 -7.79
C HIS A 63 10.90 0.13 -7.90
N GLU A 64 11.12 1.12 -8.78
CA GLU A 64 10.17 2.21 -9.05
C GLU A 64 8.96 1.77 -9.88
N VAL A 65 8.36 0.65 -9.50
CA VAL A 65 7.10 0.16 -10.03
C VAL A 65 6.04 1.13 -9.49
N SER A 66 5.51 1.99 -10.34
CA SER A 66 4.59 3.06 -9.91
C SER A 66 3.28 2.46 -9.40
N LEU A 67 3.18 2.29 -8.08
CA LEU A 67 2.07 1.65 -7.39
C LEU A 67 1.10 2.69 -6.82
N THR A 68 -0.15 2.28 -6.65
CA THR A 68 -1.14 3.09 -5.93
C THR A 68 -2.01 2.19 -5.08
N VAL A 69 -2.24 2.57 -3.83
CA VAL A 69 -3.29 1.98 -3.01
C VAL A 69 -4.41 2.99 -2.86
N ARG A 70 -5.60 2.62 -3.32
CA ARG A 70 -6.85 3.32 -3.04
C ARG A 70 -7.52 2.69 -1.84
N MET A 71 -7.81 3.48 -0.82
CA MET A 71 -8.56 3.06 0.37
C MET A 71 -9.93 3.74 0.37
N VAL A 72 -10.95 3.00 0.82
CA VAL A 72 -12.31 3.53 1.04
C VAL A 72 -12.72 3.22 2.47
N VAL A 73 -12.97 4.26 3.26
CA VAL A 73 -13.31 4.14 4.68
C VAL A 73 -14.69 3.50 4.86
N LEU A 74 -14.76 2.41 5.62
CA LEU A 74 -16.00 1.66 5.86
C LEU A 74 -16.58 1.93 7.25
N TYR A 75 -15.71 2.11 8.24
CA TYR A 75 -16.11 2.28 9.63
C TYR A 75 -16.47 3.73 9.97
N LYS A 76 -17.71 3.95 10.44
CA LYS A 76 -18.22 5.30 10.78
C LYS A 76 -17.50 5.96 11.96
N GLY A 77 -16.98 5.17 12.90
CA GLY A 77 -16.30 5.67 14.11
C GLY A 77 -14.80 5.92 13.91
N LEU A 78 -14.31 5.92 12.67
CA LEU A 78 -12.89 6.11 12.39
C LEU A 78 -12.56 7.61 12.42
N THR A 79 -11.92 8.06 13.50
CA THR A 79 -11.45 9.45 13.63
C THR A 79 -10.08 9.60 12.99
N VAL A 80 -9.71 10.83 12.62
CA VAL A 80 -8.39 11.14 12.05
C VAL A 80 -7.25 10.76 12.99
N ASP A 81 -7.42 10.98 14.29
CA ASP A 81 -6.42 10.57 15.28
C ASP A 81 -6.25 9.04 15.34
N LEU A 82 -7.33 8.27 15.26
CA LEU A 82 -7.25 6.81 15.20
C LEU A 82 -6.54 6.33 13.93
N VAL A 83 -6.78 6.99 12.79
CA VAL A 83 -6.09 6.71 11.53
C VAL A 83 -4.60 7.04 11.65
N ARG A 84 -4.27 8.23 12.17
CA ARG A 84 -2.89 8.67 12.41
C ARG A 84 -2.14 7.68 13.29
N SER A 85 -2.69 7.33 14.46
CA SER A 85 -2.06 6.39 15.38
C SER A 85 -1.88 5.00 14.77
N ALA A 86 -2.87 4.50 14.02
CA ALA A 86 -2.77 3.21 13.36
C ALA A 86 -1.67 3.18 12.29
N PHE A 87 -1.57 4.23 11.46
CA PHE A 87 -0.50 4.34 10.47
C PHE A 87 0.86 4.55 11.13
N GLN A 88 0.97 5.39 12.16
CA GLN A 88 2.22 5.61 12.87
C GLN A 88 2.79 4.30 13.42
N VAL A 89 1.97 3.51 14.12
CA VAL A 89 2.41 2.22 14.68
C VAL A 89 2.76 1.22 13.57
N SER A 90 1.89 1.07 12.57
CA SER A 90 2.10 0.07 11.52
C SER A 90 3.30 0.40 10.62
N LEU A 91 3.48 1.66 10.24
CA LEU A 91 4.62 2.10 9.43
C LEU A 91 5.93 2.08 10.20
N ARG A 92 5.96 2.42 11.51
CA ARG A 92 7.16 2.22 12.34
C ARG A 92 7.63 0.77 12.33
N ASN A 93 6.71 -0.17 12.50
CA ASN A 93 7.03 -1.60 12.46
C ASN A 93 7.57 -2.03 11.08
N ARG A 94 7.06 -1.44 10.00
CA ARG A 94 7.58 -1.71 8.65
C ARG A 94 8.94 -1.09 8.40
N LEU A 95 9.16 0.16 8.81
CA LEU A 95 10.45 0.82 8.72
C LEU A 95 11.53 0.05 9.49
N ARG A 96 11.22 -0.44 10.70
CA ARG A 96 12.14 -1.30 11.47
C ARG A 96 12.54 -2.55 10.67
N LYS A 97 11.61 -3.16 9.95
CA LYS A 97 11.85 -4.34 9.11
C LYS A 97 12.66 -4.01 7.85
N VAL A 98 12.38 -2.86 7.23
CA VAL A 98 12.91 -2.49 5.90
C VAL A 98 14.30 -1.85 5.98
N ILE A 99 14.54 -1.02 6.99
CA ILE A 99 15.76 -0.20 7.12
C ILE A 99 16.40 -0.23 8.50
N SER A 100 15.95 -1.10 9.41
CA SER A 100 16.47 -1.18 10.79
C SER A 100 16.40 0.14 11.56
N SER A 101 15.49 1.04 11.19
CA SER A 101 15.23 2.33 11.86
C SER A 101 13.73 2.51 12.12
N GLU A 102 13.41 3.21 13.20
CA GLU A 102 12.05 3.64 13.55
C GLU A 102 11.85 5.15 13.47
N ASP A 103 12.96 5.88 13.35
CA ASP A 103 12.95 7.33 13.20
C ASP A 103 13.10 7.67 11.71
N ASP A 104 12.02 8.18 11.14
CA ASP A 104 11.91 8.55 9.75
C ASP A 104 11.12 9.87 9.68
N GLU A 105 11.77 10.92 9.18
CA GLU A 105 11.17 12.25 9.03
C GLU A 105 9.93 12.19 8.13
N GLY A 106 9.97 11.36 7.09
CA GLY A 106 8.85 11.13 6.19
C GLY A 106 7.61 10.63 6.92
N LEU A 107 7.76 9.70 7.88
CA LEU A 107 6.65 9.24 8.72
C LEU A 107 6.09 10.34 9.61
N GLN A 108 6.94 11.22 10.15
CA GLN A 108 6.50 12.35 10.95
C GLN A 108 5.66 13.32 10.10
N ILE A 109 6.12 13.64 8.89
CA ILE A 109 5.39 14.46 7.91
C ILE A 109 4.09 13.77 7.48
N PHE A 110 4.11 12.46 7.22
CA PHE A 110 2.91 11.71 6.85
C PHE A 110 1.84 11.79 7.94
N CYS A 111 2.24 11.66 9.20
CA CYS A 111 1.34 11.79 10.34
C CYS A 111 0.79 13.22 10.49
N SER A 112 1.56 14.24 10.10
CA SER A 112 1.11 15.65 10.18
C SER A 112 0.04 15.98 9.13
N TYR A 113 0.05 15.31 7.97
CA TYR A 113 -1.03 15.41 6.97
C TYR A 113 -2.36 14.88 7.50
N LEU A 114 -2.32 13.92 8.41
CA LEU A 114 -3.49 13.35 9.08
C LEU A 114 -3.80 14.16 10.34
N SER A 115 -3.85 15.50 10.30
CA SER A 115 -4.11 16.38 11.44
C SER A 115 -5.50 17.04 11.40
N GLY A 116 -5.84 17.78 12.48
CA GLY A 116 -7.21 18.04 12.95
C GLY A 116 -8.23 18.64 11.98
N ASP A 117 -7.80 19.26 10.88
CA ASP A 117 -8.71 19.81 9.87
C ASP A 117 -9.14 18.78 8.82
N LEU A 118 -8.42 17.66 8.69
CA LEU A 118 -8.79 16.59 7.79
C LEU A 118 -10.07 15.93 8.30
N LYS A 119 -11.12 15.86 7.48
CA LYS A 119 -12.35 15.15 7.83
C LYS A 119 -12.33 13.76 7.20
N ILE A 120 -12.30 12.73 8.04
CA ILE A 120 -12.47 11.34 7.60
C ILE A 120 -13.85 10.87 8.04
N HIS A 121 -14.64 10.39 7.08
CA HIS A 121 -15.95 9.78 7.32
C HIS A 121 -16.09 8.48 6.52
N LYS A 122 -17.15 7.72 6.78
CA LYS A 122 -17.49 6.58 5.93
C LYS A 122 -17.65 7.07 4.49
N GLY A 123 -17.00 6.39 3.55
CA GLY A 123 -16.98 6.74 2.14
C GLY A 123 -15.83 7.65 1.71
N THR A 124 -15.07 8.24 2.64
CA THR A 124 -13.84 8.98 2.29
C THR A 124 -12.90 8.08 1.51
N VAL A 125 -12.42 8.58 0.36
CA VAL A 125 -11.47 7.91 -0.51
C VAL A 125 -10.08 8.49 -0.26
N ILE A 126 -9.10 7.63 0.01
CA ILE A 126 -7.71 8.03 0.23
C ILE A 126 -6.85 7.25 -0.75
N ASP A 127 -6.21 7.97 -1.67
CA ASP A 127 -5.23 7.41 -2.60
C ASP A 127 -3.81 7.73 -2.11
N ILE A 128 -2.98 6.69 -2.05
CA ILE A 128 -1.56 6.79 -1.77
C ILE A 128 -0.81 6.32 -3.00
N HIS A 129 -0.10 7.24 -3.65
CA HIS A 129 0.66 6.99 -4.86
C HIS A 129 2.15 6.90 -4.52
N TRP A 130 2.79 5.80 -4.94
CA TRP A 130 4.24 5.72 -5.05
C TRP A 130 4.63 6.08 -6.48
N GLN A 131 5.25 7.24 -6.62
CA GLN A 131 5.75 7.78 -7.89
C GLN A 131 7.28 7.68 -7.94
N PRO A 132 7.89 7.66 -9.15
CA PRO A 132 9.34 7.60 -9.33
C PRO A 132 10.09 8.68 -8.53
N GLY A 133 11.29 8.38 -8.05
CA GLY A 133 12.09 9.26 -7.20
C GLY A 133 11.64 9.30 -5.74
N GLY A 134 11.13 8.18 -5.20
CA GLY A 134 10.73 8.05 -3.80
C GLY A 134 9.57 8.96 -3.38
N ARG A 135 8.68 9.32 -4.31
CA ARG A 135 7.57 10.25 -4.07
C ARG A 135 6.33 9.52 -3.55
N LEU A 136 6.01 9.71 -2.28
CA LEU A 136 4.78 9.26 -1.66
C LEU A 136 3.75 10.40 -1.64
N GLN A 137 2.80 10.38 -2.58
CA GLN A 137 1.75 11.39 -2.68
C GLN A 137 0.45 10.90 -2.05
N THR A 138 -0.16 11.75 -1.22
CA THR A 138 -1.45 11.49 -0.58
C THR A 138 -2.53 12.36 -1.19
N VAL A 139 -3.63 11.74 -1.61
CA VAL A 139 -4.82 12.40 -2.13
C VAL A 139 -6.03 11.93 -1.33
N VAL A 140 -6.84 12.86 -0.82
CA VAL A 140 -8.06 12.57 -0.06
C VAL A 140 -9.25 13.21 -0.77
N ASP A 141 -10.26 12.41 -1.10
CA ASP A 141 -11.45 12.82 -1.86
C ASP A 141 -11.10 13.65 -3.11
N GLY A 142 -10.07 13.19 -3.84
CA GLY A 142 -9.57 13.82 -5.06
C GLY A 142 -8.69 15.06 -4.84
N ARG A 143 -8.47 15.51 -3.60
CA ARG A 143 -7.60 16.65 -3.28
C ARG A 143 -6.24 16.19 -2.76
N ARG A 144 -5.17 16.68 -3.39
CA ARG A 144 -3.80 16.41 -2.92
C ARG A 144 -3.59 17.06 -1.55
N VAL A 145 -3.26 16.25 -0.55
CA VAL A 145 -2.94 16.69 0.81
C VAL A 145 -1.46 16.99 0.95
N GLY A 146 -0.60 16.21 0.29
CA GLY A 146 0.84 16.43 0.34
C GLY A 146 1.65 15.42 -0.46
N THR A 147 2.96 15.59 -0.45
CA THR A 147 3.91 14.68 -1.09
C THR A 147 5.19 14.63 -0.25
N ILE A 148 5.60 13.42 0.10
CA ILE A 148 6.80 13.13 0.88
C ILE A 148 7.82 12.48 -0.06
N PHE A 149 9.09 12.83 0.09
CA PHE A 149 10.19 12.27 -0.67
C PHE A 149 10.99 11.34 0.25
N SER A 150 10.65 10.06 0.27
CA SER A 150 11.33 9.04 1.05
C SER A 150 11.07 7.66 0.45
N GLU A 151 12.12 7.08 -0.14
CA GLU A 151 12.07 5.72 -0.70
C GLU A 151 11.75 4.68 0.39
N ASN A 152 12.32 4.87 1.58
CA ASN A 152 12.09 4.00 2.72
C ASN A 152 10.64 4.01 3.18
N LEU A 153 10.02 5.19 3.23
CA LEU A 153 8.61 5.32 3.59
C LEU A 153 7.69 4.74 2.52
N CYS A 154 8.01 4.95 1.24
CA CYS A 154 7.28 4.32 0.14
C CYS A 154 7.29 2.80 0.29
N ARG A 155 8.48 2.22 0.41
CA ARG A 155 8.66 0.78 0.62
C ARG A 155 7.90 0.27 1.85
N ALA A 156 8.05 0.95 2.99
CA ALA A 156 7.36 0.58 4.23
C ALA A 156 5.82 0.66 4.10
N PHE A 157 5.30 1.65 3.39
CA PHE A 157 3.85 1.79 3.18
C PHE A 157 3.29 0.66 2.34
N PHE A 158 3.92 0.34 1.21
CA PHE A 158 3.43 -0.70 0.32
C PHE A 158 3.69 -2.12 0.88
N ASP A 159 4.71 -2.31 1.72
CA ASP A 159 4.94 -3.56 2.48
C ASP A 159 3.77 -3.89 3.44
N LEU A 160 2.95 -2.92 3.86
CA LEU A 160 1.70 -3.22 4.58
C LEU A 160 0.78 -4.14 3.76
N TYR A 161 0.75 -3.99 2.44
CA TYR A 161 -0.25 -4.63 1.57
C TYR A 161 0.27 -5.88 0.89
N ILE A 162 1.50 -5.83 0.38
CA ILE A 162 2.10 -6.92 -0.39
C ILE A 162 3.34 -7.53 0.28
N GLY A 163 3.77 -6.95 1.40
CA GLY A 163 4.83 -7.50 2.23
C GLY A 163 4.38 -8.69 3.06
N ASP A 164 5.08 -8.93 4.16
CA ASP A 164 4.84 -10.08 5.04
C ASP A 164 4.89 -9.69 6.54
N PRO A 165 3.85 -9.99 7.34
CA PRO A 165 2.52 -10.46 6.91
C PRO A 165 1.70 -9.33 6.28
N PRO A 166 0.95 -9.52 5.18
CA PRO A 166 0.15 -8.46 4.57
C PRO A 166 -1.13 -8.16 5.37
N VAL A 167 -1.76 -6.99 5.13
CA VAL A 167 -3.09 -6.69 5.70
C VAL A 167 -4.18 -7.70 5.27
N SER A 168 -4.00 -8.34 4.12
CA SER A 168 -4.88 -9.41 3.61
C SER A 168 -4.09 -10.33 2.68
N SER A 169 -3.90 -11.59 3.09
CA SER A 169 -3.14 -12.58 2.29
C SER A 169 -3.83 -12.93 0.97
N SER A 170 -5.16 -13.02 0.97
CA SER A 170 -5.93 -13.26 -0.27
C SER A 170 -5.78 -12.10 -1.26
N ALA A 171 -5.82 -10.85 -0.77
CA ALA A 171 -5.60 -9.68 -1.61
C ALA A 171 -4.17 -9.67 -2.17
N LYS A 172 -3.15 -9.95 -1.35
CA LYS A 172 -1.75 -10.06 -1.79
C LYS A 172 -1.61 -11.04 -2.96
N HIS A 173 -2.16 -12.26 -2.83
CA HIS A 173 -2.09 -13.26 -3.90
C HIS A 173 -2.84 -12.82 -5.17
N SER A 174 -4.03 -12.22 -5.02
CA SER A 174 -4.78 -11.67 -6.17
C SER A 174 -3.98 -10.59 -6.89
N ILE A 175 -3.34 -9.68 -6.13
CA ILE A 175 -2.49 -8.61 -6.66
C ILE A 175 -1.30 -9.21 -7.40
N GLY A 176 -0.57 -10.13 -6.77
CA GLY A 176 0.59 -10.77 -7.36
C GLY A 176 0.26 -11.51 -8.65
N GLU A 177 -0.86 -12.24 -8.69
CA GLU A 177 -1.29 -12.95 -9.90
C GLU A 177 -1.63 -11.99 -11.04
N SER A 178 -2.35 -10.90 -10.76
CA SER A 178 -2.70 -9.91 -11.77
C SER A 178 -1.47 -9.18 -12.31
N PHE A 179 -0.53 -8.80 -11.44
CA PHE A 179 0.71 -8.15 -11.86
C PHE A 179 1.57 -9.10 -12.69
N ALA A 180 1.65 -10.38 -12.31
CA ALA A 180 2.33 -11.40 -13.10
C ALA A 180 1.70 -11.60 -14.49
N ARG A 181 0.37 -11.53 -14.62
CA ARG A 181 -0.30 -11.53 -15.94
C ARG A 181 0.09 -10.33 -16.78
N ILE A 182 0.23 -9.15 -16.18
CA ILE A 182 0.65 -7.93 -16.89
C ILE A 182 2.07 -8.08 -17.45
N LEU A 183 2.98 -8.74 -16.70
CA LEU A 183 4.35 -8.98 -17.16
C LEU A 183 4.42 -9.89 -18.41
N ASN A 184 3.47 -10.81 -18.55
CA ASN A 184 3.41 -11.79 -19.64
C ASN A 184 2.55 -11.34 -20.84
N ASN A 185 1.92 -10.17 -20.77
CA ASN A 185 1.12 -9.56 -21.84
C ASN A 185 1.88 -8.39 -22.46
#